data_AF-Q1Z1S2-F1
#
_entry.id   AF-Q1Z1S2-F1
#
_cell.length_a   1.000
_cell.length_b   1.000
_cell.length_c   1.000
_cell.angle_alpha   90.00
_cell.angle_beta   90.00
_cell.angle_gamma   90.00
#
_symmetry.space_group_name_H-M   'P 1'
#
loop_
_entity.id
_entity.type
_entity.pdbx_description
1 polymer ?
#
loop_
_entity_poly.entity_id
_entity_poly.type
_entity_poly.pdbx_seq_one_letter_code
_entity_poly.pdbx_strand_id
1 'polypeptide(L)'
;MVIILVGIISVTASSRFSSMNSISAPVYRDQVISSLRLTQMRAMQTRDVCQRWLLDGDKARQVDIEQPKVNATSCQTLTFPSGDAFWQDQTALQVDDSINTRFTLSIEGNASPLPFGLDFDNLGRISQCTNGCQITIIGSETLPICIEKEGYIHAC
;
A
#
# COMPACT_ATOMS: atom_id res chain seq x y z
N MET A 1 -11.71 5.84 -46.63
CA MET A 1 -10.36 5.92 -46.01
C MET A 1 -10.41 6.01 -44.47
N VAL A 2 -11.48 5.53 -43.80
CA VAL A 2 -11.60 5.56 -42.32
C VAL A 2 -11.47 4.16 -41.72
N ILE A 3 -11.86 3.12 -42.47
CA ILE A 3 -11.88 1.72 -42.01
C ILE A 3 -10.47 1.17 -41.77
N ILE A 4 -9.48 1.62 -42.57
CA ILE A 4 -8.07 1.21 -42.43
C ILE A 4 -7.44 1.78 -41.16
N LEU A 5 -7.78 3.02 -40.79
CA LEU A 5 -7.27 3.67 -39.57
C LEU A 5 -7.82 2.99 -38.30
N VAL A 6 -9.11 2.62 -38.27
CA VAL A 6 -9.69 1.91 -37.12
C VAL A 6 -9.08 0.51 -36.96
N GLY A 7 -8.81 -0.20 -38.07
CA GLY A 7 -8.20 -1.52 -38.05
C GLY A 7 -6.79 -1.55 -37.42
N ILE A 8 -5.97 -0.54 -37.68
CA ILE A 8 -4.59 -0.46 -37.15
C ILE A 8 -4.62 -0.19 -35.63
N ILE A 9 -5.53 0.67 -35.16
CA ILE A 9 -5.64 1.01 -33.73
C ILE A 9 -6.12 -0.21 -32.93
N SER A 10 -7.09 -0.99 -33.44
CA SER A 10 -7.63 -2.16 -32.73
C SER A 10 -6.62 -3.29 -32.51
N VAL A 11 -5.67 -3.51 -33.42
CA VAL A 11 -4.64 -4.55 -33.27
C VAL A 11 -3.64 -4.21 -32.17
N THR A 12 -3.31 -2.92 -32.00
CA THR A 12 -2.43 -2.45 -30.91
C THR A 12 -3.13 -2.40 -29.54
N ALA A 13 -4.45 -2.19 -29.52
CA ALA A 13 -5.23 -2.16 -28.28
C ALA A 13 -5.40 -3.58 -27.68
N SER A 14 -5.67 -4.59 -28.51
CA SER A 14 -5.90 -5.97 -28.05
C SER A 14 -4.64 -6.62 -27.47
N SER A 15 -3.48 -6.39 -28.10
CA SER A 15 -2.19 -6.90 -27.63
C SER A 15 -1.71 -6.23 -26.34
N ARG A 16 -2.10 -4.97 -26.08
CA ARG A 16 -1.87 -4.27 -24.82
C ARG A 16 -2.75 -4.78 -23.68
N PHE A 17 -4.00 -5.16 -23.98
CA PHE A 17 -4.98 -5.56 -22.94
C PHE A 17 -4.66 -6.91 -22.30
N SER A 18 -4.17 -7.88 -23.07
CA SER A 18 -3.83 -9.22 -22.54
C SER A 18 -2.57 -9.25 -21.65
N SER A 19 -1.73 -8.22 -21.65
CA SER A 19 -0.56 -8.11 -20.76
C SER A 19 -0.85 -7.37 -19.45
N MET A 20 -2.05 -6.81 -19.25
CA MET A 20 -2.34 -6.01 -18.05
C MET A 20 -2.47 -6.85 -16.78
N ASN A 21 -2.90 -8.11 -16.91
CA ASN A 21 -3.10 -9.01 -15.77
C ASN A 21 -1.78 -9.48 -15.12
N SER A 22 -0.66 -9.56 -15.86
CA SER A 22 0.65 -9.92 -15.33
C SER A 22 1.51 -8.72 -14.92
N ILE A 23 1.16 -7.52 -15.38
CA ILE A 23 1.89 -6.27 -15.10
C ILE A 23 1.36 -5.57 -13.82
N SER A 24 0.20 -5.97 -13.31
CA SER A 24 -0.44 -5.30 -12.17
C SER A 24 0.29 -5.55 -10.84
N ALA A 25 0.69 -6.79 -10.53
CA ALA A 25 1.27 -7.13 -9.23
C ALA A 25 2.60 -6.39 -8.93
N PRO A 26 3.58 -6.31 -9.85
CA PRO A 26 4.80 -5.52 -9.61
C PRO A 26 4.53 -4.02 -9.43
N VAL A 27 3.56 -3.46 -10.17
CA VAL A 27 3.18 -2.04 -10.05
C VAL A 27 2.58 -1.77 -8.67
N TYR A 28 1.70 -2.64 -8.17
CA TYR A 28 1.16 -2.50 -6.82
C TYR A 28 2.25 -2.62 -5.76
N ARG A 29 3.25 -3.48 -5.96
CA ARG A 29 4.40 -3.59 -5.05
C ARG A 29 5.15 -2.28 -4.95
N ASP A 30 5.50 -1.70 -6.09
CA ASP A 30 6.27 -0.47 -6.12
C ASP A 30 5.47 0.70 -5.55
N GLN A 31 4.16 0.73 -5.78
CA GLN A 31 3.25 1.72 -5.17
C GLN A 31 3.17 1.58 -3.65
N VAL A 32 3.04 0.36 -3.11
CA VAL A 32 3.06 0.11 -1.66
C VAL A 32 4.41 0.53 -1.05
N ILE A 33 5.53 0.19 -1.69
CA ILE A 33 6.86 0.61 -1.23
C ILE A 33 6.96 2.14 -1.21
N SER A 34 6.49 2.81 -2.27
CA SER A 34 6.50 4.27 -2.36
C SER A 34 5.62 4.92 -1.29
N SER A 35 4.44 4.35 -1.02
CA SER A 35 3.48 4.87 -0.04
C SER A 35 3.98 4.71 1.41
N LEU A 36 4.61 3.57 1.72
CA LEU A 36 5.27 3.32 3.00
C LEU A 36 6.46 4.27 3.20
N ARG A 37 7.32 4.45 2.20
CA ARG A 37 8.46 5.38 2.28
C ARG A 37 8.02 6.84 2.41
N LEU A 38 6.93 7.23 1.76
CA LEU A 38 6.35 8.56 1.93
C LEU A 38 5.85 8.77 3.37
N THR A 39 5.15 7.78 3.93
CA THR A 39 4.70 7.81 5.33
C THR A 39 5.88 7.87 6.29
N GLN A 40 6.93 7.08 6.03
CA GLN A 40 8.18 7.10 6.79
C GLN A 40 8.84 8.48 6.79
N MET A 41 8.95 9.14 5.62
CA MET A 41 9.49 10.50 5.53
C MET A 41 8.65 11.52 6.30
N ARG A 42 7.31 11.43 6.22
CA ARG A 42 6.40 12.30 6.98
C ARG A 42 6.59 12.11 8.49
N ALA A 43 6.79 10.88 8.95
CA ALA A 43 7.05 10.57 10.35
C ALA A 43 8.38 11.10 10.87
N MET A 44 9.40 11.15 10.02
CA MET A 44 10.69 11.76 10.38
C MET A 44 10.65 13.30 10.36
N GLN A 45 9.76 13.89 9.57
CA GLN A 45 9.62 15.34 9.43
C GLN A 45 8.75 15.97 10.51
N THR A 46 7.70 15.27 10.95
CA THR A 46 6.73 15.80 11.91
C THR A 46 6.83 15.06 13.24
N ARG A 47 6.84 15.80 14.35
CA ARG A 47 6.77 15.25 15.70
C ARG A 47 5.37 15.50 16.29
N ASP A 48 5.02 14.72 17.32
CA ASP A 48 3.78 14.87 18.11
C ASP A 48 2.46 14.68 17.35
N VAL A 49 2.54 14.09 16.15
CA VAL A 49 1.37 13.66 15.36
C VAL A 49 1.41 12.16 15.13
N CYS A 50 0.24 11.56 14.92
CA CYS A 50 0.11 10.17 14.54
C CYS A 50 0.62 9.96 13.11
N GLN A 51 1.31 8.84 12.88
CA GLN A 51 1.85 8.46 11.58
C GLN A 51 1.55 6.99 11.38
N ARG A 52 0.31 6.71 10.97
CA ARG A 52 -0.20 5.36 10.83
C ARG A 52 -0.48 5.05 9.37
N TRP A 53 0.03 3.94 8.88
CA TRP A 53 -0.29 3.42 7.57
C TRP A 53 -1.23 2.23 7.71
N LEU A 54 -2.45 2.35 7.20
CA LEU A 54 -3.50 1.36 7.30
C LEU A 54 -3.52 0.48 6.04
N LEU A 55 -3.62 -0.82 6.26
CA LEU A 55 -3.72 -1.86 5.24
C LEU A 55 -4.98 -2.69 5.45
N ASP A 56 -5.66 -3.01 4.37
CA ASP A 56 -6.74 -3.98 4.27
C ASP A 56 -6.49 -4.94 3.10
N GLY A 57 -7.38 -5.89 2.88
CA GLY A 57 -7.25 -6.90 1.83
C GLY A 57 -7.14 -6.31 0.42
N ASP A 58 -7.74 -5.15 0.16
CA ASP A 58 -7.80 -4.51 -1.16
C ASP A 58 -7.36 -3.03 -1.14
N LYS A 59 -7.18 -2.44 0.04
CA LYS A 59 -6.92 -1.00 0.21
C LYS A 59 -5.73 -0.75 1.12
N ALA A 60 -5.01 0.31 0.86
CA ALA A 60 -3.98 0.81 1.77
C ALA A 60 -3.85 2.33 1.68
N ARG A 61 -3.58 2.99 2.81
CA ARG A 61 -3.24 4.43 2.84
C ARG A 61 -2.75 4.85 4.23
N GLN A 62 -2.11 6.01 4.29
CA GLN A 62 -1.90 6.72 5.53
C GLN A 62 -3.22 7.25 6.10
N VAL A 63 -3.38 7.06 7.41
CA VAL A 63 -4.48 7.57 8.22
C VAL A 63 -3.92 8.39 9.39
N ASP A 64 -4.80 9.08 10.11
CA ASP A 64 -4.43 9.93 11.24
C ASP A 64 -3.41 11.03 10.88
N ILE A 65 -3.40 11.45 9.61
CA ILE A 65 -2.61 12.57 9.11
C ILE A 65 -3.05 13.81 9.91
N GLU A 66 -2.08 14.50 10.53
CA GLU A 66 -2.29 15.68 11.38
C GLU A 66 -3.05 15.42 12.70
N GLN A 67 -3.35 14.16 13.07
CA GLN A 67 -3.94 13.87 14.38
C GLN A 67 -2.88 14.06 15.48
N PRO A 68 -3.10 14.92 16.49
CA PRO A 68 -2.16 15.08 17.59
C PRO A 68 -2.07 13.81 18.42
N LYS A 69 -0.83 13.42 18.79
CA LYS A 69 -0.57 12.26 19.65
C LYS A 69 -0.79 12.63 21.12
N VAL A 70 -2.05 12.76 21.54
CA VAL A 70 -2.42 13.13 22.92
C VAL A 70 -2.34 11.93 23.87
N ASN A 71 -2.68 10.74 23.39
CA ASN A 71 -2.66 9.49 24.16
C ASN A 71 -2.43 8.28 23.23
N ALA A 72 -2.37 7.08 23.81
CA ALA A 72 -2.15 5.85 23.03
C ALA A 72 -3.33 5.48 22.10
N THR A 73 -4.53 6.01 22.35
CA THR A 73 -5.74 5.71 21.58
C THR A 73 -5.98 6.67 20.41
N SER A 74 -5.34 7.84 20.39
CA SER A 74 -5.52 8.85 19.33
C SER A 74 -4.90 8.44 17.98
N CYS A 75 -4.07 7.40 17.96
CA CYS A 75 -3.42 6.87 16.75
C CYS A 75 -3.88 5.45 16.40
N GLN A 76 -5.14 5.10 16.69
CA GLN A 76 -5.66 3.73 16.52
C GLN A 76 -6.73 3.61 15.45
N THR A 77 -6.77 4.52 14.47
CA THR A 77 -7.75 4.42 13.37
C THR A 77 -7.55 3.13 12.58
N LEU A 78 -8.64 2.37 12.45
CA LEU A 78 -8.72 1.12 11.69
C LEU A 78 -9.75 1.18 10.57
N THR A 79 -10.24 2.38 10.27
CA THR A 79 -11.24 2.61 9.22
C THR A 79 -10.67 3.51 8.13
N PHE A 80 -11.05 3.23 6.89
CA PHE A 80 -10.74 4.10 5.76
C PHE A 80 -11.80 5.19 5.64
N PRO A 81 -11.44 6.43 5.26
CA PRO A 81 -12.41 7.42 4.86
C PRO A 81 -13.13 6.95 3.58
N SER A 82 -14.40 7.32 3.46
CA SER A 82 -15.28 6.91 2.36
C SER A 82 -15.25 7.88 1.18
N GLY A 83 -15.61 7.38 0.00
CA GLY A 83 -15.75 8.19 -1.22
C GLY A 83 -14.44 8.86 -1.65
N ASP A 84 -14.53 10.09 -2.16
CA ASP A 84 -13.39 10.84 -2.69
C ASP A 84 -12.33 11.17 -1.63
N ALA A 85 -12.71 11.23 -0.35
CA ALA A 85 -11.76 11.46 0.74
C ALA A 85 -10.72 10.34 0.86
N PHE A 86 -11.01 9.14 0.34
CA PHE A 86 -10.04 8.06 0.23
C PHE A 86 -8.85 8.47 -0.65
N TRP A 87 -9.11 9.10 -1.78
CA TRP A 87 -8.14 9.43 -2.84
C TRP A 87 -7.43 10.78 -2.66
N GLN A 88 -7.81 11.57 -1.65
CA GLN A 88 -7.18 12.85 -1.36
C GLN A 88 -5.75 12.73 -0.81
N ASP A 89 -5.33 11.53 -0.40
CA ASP A 89 -3.96 11.28 0.05
C ASP A 89 -3.16 10.50 -0.99
N GLN A 90 -1.92 10.92 -1.23
CA GLN A 90 -1.03 10.35 -2.26
C GLN A 90 -0.50 8.95 -1.92
N THR A 91 -0.64 8.51 -0.68
CA THR A 91 -0.33 7.13 -0.27
C THR A 91 -1.49 6.17 -0.50
N ALA A 92 -2.65 6.69 -0.92
CA ALA A 92 -3.84 5.89 -1.16
C ALA A 92 -3.67 4.95 -2.35
N LEU A 93 -3.98 3.69 -2.09
CA LEU A 93 -3.90 2.61 -3.04
C LEU A 93 -5.12 1.71 -2.87
N GLN A 94 -5.75 1.36 -3.98
CA GLN A 94 -6.77 0.32 -4.01
C GLN A 94 -6.49 -0.61 -5.18
N VAL A 95 -6.61 -1.90 -4.92
CA VAL A 95 -6.52 -2.94 -5.93
C VAL A 95 -7.89 -3.13 -6.57
N ASP A 96 -7.89 -3.41 -7.87
CA ASP A 96 -9.11 -3.69 -8.61
C ASP A 96 -9.59 -5.13 -8.29
N ASP A 97 -10.84 -5.28 -7.87
CA ASP A 97 -11.47 -6.58 -7.58
C ASP A 97 -11.47 -7.51 -8.80
N SER A 98 -11.48 -6.95 -10.02
CA SER A 98 -11.56 -7.73 -11.27
C SER A 98 -10.33 -8.60 -11.55
N ILE A 99 -9.20 -8.36 -10.86
CA ILE A 99 -7.93 -9.07 -11.05
C ILE A 99 -7.55 -9.97 -9.87
N ASN A 100 -8.49 -10.25 -8.93
CA ASN A 100 -8.29 -11.13 -7.76
C ASN A 100 -6.97 -10.88 -7.01
N THR A 101 -6.54 -9.62 -6.99
CA THR A 101 -5.29 -9.23 -6.35
C THR A 101 -5.61 -8.72 -4.94
N ARG A 102 -4.84 -9.18 -3.94
CA ARG A 102 -5.09 -8.86 -2.54
C ARG A 102 -3.81 -8.69 -1.76
N PHE A 103 -3.88 -7.93 -0.68
CA PHE A 103 -2.81 -7.77 0.29
C PHE A 103 -2.97 -8.75 1.44
N THR A 104 -1.85 -9.25 1.94
CA THR A 104 -1.77 -9.92 3.24
C THR A 104 -0.60 -9.35 4.02
N LEU A 105 -0.70 -9.44 5.35
CA LEU A 105 0.35 -9.00 6.25
C LEU A 105 0.79 -10.20 7.10
N SER A 106 2.10 -10.39 7.22
CA SER A 106 2.68 -11.22 8.25
C SER A 106 3.65 -10.42 9.11
N ILE A 107 3.61 -10.70 10.40
CA ILE A 107 4.45 -10.08 11.43
C ILE A 107 5.17 -11.22 12.12
N GLU A 108 6.50 -11.20 12.10
CA GLU A 108 7.34 -12.26 12.68
C GLU A 108 6.98 -13.66 12.13
N GLY A 109 6.63 -13.74 10.85
CA GLY A 109 6.23 -14.99 10.18
C GLY A 109 4.79 -15.44 10.43
N ASN A 110 4.01 -14.72 11.23
CA ASN A 110 2.61 -15.05 11.53
C ASN A 110 1.65 -14.14 10.76
N ALA A 111 0.60 -14.71 10.18
CA ALA A 111 -0.44 -13.94 9.51
C ALA A 111 -1.14 -13.01 10.50
N SER A 112 -1.24 -11.73 10.15
CA SER A 112 -1.95 -10.72 10.95
C SER A 112 -3.33 -10.43 10.36
N PRO A 113 -4.37 -10.26 11.20
CA PRO A 113 -5.71 -9.93 10.72
C PRO A 113 -5.73 -8.53 10.09
N LEU A 114 -6.54 -8.37 9.05
CA LEU A 114 -6.82 -7.09 8.39
C LEU A 114 -8.21 -6.57 8.82
N PRO A 115 -8.42 -5.24 8.89
CA PRO A 115 -7.44 -4.18 8.61
C PRO A 115 -6.38 -4.08 9.72
N PHE A 116 -5.16 -3.73 9.33
CA PHE A 116 -4.01 -3.58 10.24
C PHE A 116 -3.32 -2.25 10.01
N GLY A 117 -2.97 -1.54 11.09
CA GLY A 117 -2.22 -0.30 11.00
C GLY A 117 -0.78 -0.44 11.48
N LEU A 118 0.13 0.06 10.66
CA LEU A 118 1.56 0.14 10.91
C LEU A 118 1.89 1.54 11.44
N ASP A 119 2.34 1.63 12.69
CA ASP A 119 2.62 2.90 13.35
C ASP A 119 4.11 3.24 13.23
N PHE A 120 4.39 4.32 12.52
CA PHE A 120 5.73 4.85 12.34
C PHE A 120 6.15 5.72 13.53
N ASP A 121 7.35 5.49 14.04
CA ASP A 121 7.99 6.36 15.01
C ASP A 121 8.73 7.53 14.33
N ASN A 122 9.25 8.46 15.15
CA ASN A 122 9.97 9.64 14.67
C ASN A 122 11.33 9.30 14.00
N LEU A 123 11.77 8.04 14.02
CA LEU A 123 12.95 7.53 13.34
C LEU A 123 12.59 6.79 12.05
N GLY A 124 11.30 6.74 11.69
CA GLY A 124 10.82 6.03 10.51
C GLY A 124 10.79 4.52 10.66
N ARG A 125 10.74 3.99 11.89
CA ARG A 125 10.60 2.56 12.18
C ARG A 125 9.15 2.23 12.46
N ILE A 126 8.75 1.00 12.14
CA ILE A 126 7.38 0.53 12.40
C ILE A 126 7.35 -0.20 13.73
N SER A 127 6.54 0.30 14.67
CA SER A 127 6.51 -0.17 16.06
C SER A 127 6.11 -1.65 16.18
N GLN A 128 5.27 -2.13 15.26
CA GLN A 128 4.80 -3.52 15.20
C GLN A 128 5.82 -4.48 14.58
N CYS A 129 6.84 -3.98 13.89
CA CYS A 129 7.81 -4.77 13.14
C CYS A 129 9.10 -4.99 13.92
N THR A 130 8.99 -5.50 15.16
CA THR A 130 10.12 -5.69 16.09
C THR A 130 11.18 -6.66 15.57
N ASN A 131 10.77 -7.76 14.94
CA ASN A 131 11.65 -8.71 14.27
C ASN A 131 11.44 -8.72 12.74
N GLY A 132 10.90 -7.62 12.21
CA GLY A 132 10.54 -7.46 10.81
C GLY A 132 9.10 -7.87 10.49
N CYS A 133 8.58 -7.28 9.41
CA CYS A 133 7.26 -7.57 8.86
C CYS A 133 7.38 -7.87 7.37
N GLN A 134 6.40 -8.59 6.85
CA GLN A 134 6.28 -8.84 5.43
C GLN A 134 4.86 -8.54 4.96
N ILE A 135 4.73 -7.61 4.02
CA ILE A 135 3.48 -7.37 3.30
C ILE A 135 3.59 -8.18 2.01
N THR A 136 2.59 -9.02 1.73
CA THR A 136 2.58 -9.85 0.52
C THR A 136 1.44 -9.44 -0.37
N ILE A 137 1.76 -9.18 -1.64
CA ILE A 137 0.79 -8.92 -2.69
C ILE A 137 0.54 -10.23 -3.41
N ILE A 138 -0.69 -10.69 -3.40
CA ILE A 138 -1.10 -11.94 -4.03
C ILE A 138 -1.97 -11.58 -5.22
N GLY A 139 -1.44 -11.71 -6.44
CA GLY A 139 -2.16 -11.49 -7.70
C GLY A 139 -1.80 -12.55 -8.73
N SER A 140 -1.43 -12.14 -9.95
CA SER A 140 -0.85 -13.03 -10.96
C SER A 140 0.47 -13.67 -10.51
N GLU A 141 1.21 -12.94 -9.68
CA GLU A 141 2.42 -13.37 -9.00
C GLU A 141 2.30 -13.00 -7.52
N THR A 142 2.95 -13.77 -6.66
CA THR A 142 3.03 -13.50 -5.22
C THR A 142 4.32 -12.74 -4.95
N LEU A 143 4.20 -11.44 -4.66
CA LEU A 143 5.34 -10.55 -4.50
C LEU A 143 5.40 -10.02 -3.06
N PRO A 144 6.42 -10.42 -2.28
CA PRO A 144 6.60 -9.94 -0.91
C PRO A 144 7.37 -8.62 -0.85
N ILE A 145 7.06 -7.83 0.19
CA ILE A 145 7.74 -6.60 0.59
C ILE A 145 8.24 -6.84 2.00
N CYS A 146 9.55 -6.67 2.19
CA CYS A 146 10.22 -6.87 3.46
C CYS A 146 10.39 -5.52 4.15
N ILE A 147 10.05 -5.50 5.44
CA ILE A 147 10.26 -4.38 6.33
C ILE A 147 11.17 -4.87 7.45
N GLU A 148 12.41 -4.39 7.45
CA GLU A 148 13.39 -4.73 8.47
C GLU A 148 13.09 -4.02 9.79
N LYS A 149 13.58 -4.58 10.91
CA LYS A 149 13.43 -3.98 12.25
C LYS A 149 13.97 -2.54 12.37
N GLU A 150 14.92 -2.17 11.52
CA GLU A 150 15.50 -0.82 11.49
C GLU A 150 14.65 0.18 10.69
N GLY A 151 13.55 -0.26 10.07
CA GLY A 151 12.68 0.58 9.22
C GLY A 151 13.07 0.59 7.74
N TYR A 152 13.94 -0.31 7.28
CA TYR A 152 14.28 -0.43 5.86
C TYR A 152 13.16 -1.17 5.11
N ILE A 153 12.58 -0.52 4.10
CA ILE A 153 11.48 -1.05 3.29
C ILE A 153 11.98 -1.36 1.88
N HIS A 154 11.87 -2.60 1.45
CA HIS A 154 12.31 -3.05 0.13
C HIS A 154 11.50 -4.24 -0.39
N ALA A 155 11.61 -4.52 -1.70
CA ALA A 155 11.17 -5.79 -2.23
C ALA A 155 12.09 -6.90 -1.70
N CYS A 156 11.50 -7.98 -1.17
CA CYS A 156 12.24 -9.23 -1.06
C CYS A 156 12.43 -9.81 -2.49
#